data_AF-A0A1E4SDL9-F1
#
_entry.id   AF-A0A1E4SDL9-F1
#
_cell.length_a   1.000
_cell.length_b   1.000
_cell.length_c   1.000
_cell.angle_alpha   90.00
_cell.angle_beta   90.00
_cell.angle_gamma   90.00
#
_symmetry.space_group_name_H-M   'P 1'
#
loop_
_entity.id
_entity.type
_entity.pdbx_description
1 polymer ?
#
loop_
_entity_poly.entity_id
_entity_poly.type
_entity_poly.pdbx_seq_one_letter_code
_entity_poly.pdbx_strand_id
1 'polypeptide(L)'
;MFEIVFAVPLECEACVDSVSQALQPLGVKYTVDLANNSVTTYGKVPPSEIVRAIQETGKDAIIRGTGSANGAAVCILESFNTNVQPVKGLARIVSVSPKDLYIDLTVNGLPKGTYYPSIRALGDLSKGPLSTGALFYELDPIQVETPSTLDTTISSVGAPIVLDEDGLASGQSFLHASLSINDLIGRSVILSKLKGTVTPDSLCGVIARSAGAWENDKQVCSCSGKTVWQERTDAISRGAVL
;
A
#
# COMPACT_ATOMS: atom_id res chain seq x y z
N MET A 1 10.62 20.17 4.57
CA MET A 1 10.10 19.33 5.67
C MET A 1 8.79 18.78 5.16
N PHE A 2 8.65 17.47 5.11
CA PHE A 2 7.45 16.83 4.57
C PHE A 2 6.48 16.55 5.71
N GLU A 3 5.20 16.81 5.49
CA GLU A 3 4.12 16.41 6.38
C GLU A 3 3.54 15.10 5.86
N ILE A 4 3.51 14.06 6.67
CA ILE A 4 2.93 12.76 6.29
C ILE A 4 1.97 12.32 7.39
N VAL A 5 0.77 11.94 6.97
CA VAL A 5 -0.31 11.46 7.85
C VAL A 5 -0.42 9.95 7.73
N PHE A 6 -0.40 9.29 8.88
CA PHE A 6 -0.61 7.85 9.04
C PHE A 6 -1.91 7.62 9.81
N ALA A 7 -2.74 6.67 9.37
CA ALA A 7 -3.84 6.15 10.16
C ALA A 7 -3.31 5.02 11.05
N VAL A 8 -3.54 5.14 12.35
CA VAL A 8 -3.04 4.24 13.39
C VAL A 8 -4.20 3.98 14.36
N PRO A 9 -4.54 2.72 14.67
CA PRO A 9 -5.60 2.43 15.64
C PRO A 9 -5.10 2.78 17.05
N LEU A 10 -5.66 3.83 17.62
CA LEU A 10 -5.34 4.35 18.95
C LEU A 10 -6.58 4.21 19.83
N GLU A 11 -6.50 3.36 20.84
CA GLU A 11 -7.67 3.03 21.68
C GLU A 11 -7.66 3.75 23.03
N CYS A 12 -6.51 4.27 23.45
CA CYS A 12 -6.33 4.92 24.74
C CYS A 12 -5.09 5.84 24.77
N GLU A 13 -4.95 6.63 25.83
CA GLU A 13 -3.76 7.47 26.04
C GLU A 13 -2.46 6.66 26.16
N ALA A 14 -2.50 5.46 26.74
CA ALA A 14 -1.31 4.60 26.78
C ALA A 14 -0.86 4.16 25.36
N CYS A 15 -1.78 4.09 24.38
CA CYS A 15 -1.43 3.87 22.98
C CYS A 15 -0.69 5.09 22.39
N VAL A 16 -1.13 6.31 22.75
CA VAL A 16 -0.50 7.57 22.35
C VAL A 16 0.94 7.63 22.88
N ASP A 17 1.12 7.30 24.15
CA ASP A 17 2.44 7.29 24.80
C ASP A 17 3.37 6.26 24.15
N SER A 18 2.89 5.05 23.92
CA SER A 18 3.65 3.96 23.29
C SER A 18 4.12 4.33 21.89
N VAL A 19 3.23 4.88 21.05
CA VAL A 19 3.58 5.35 19.70
C VAL A 19 4.55 6.53 19.77
N SER A 20 4.34 7.47 20.68
CA SER A 20 5.24 8.60 20.87
C SER A 20 6.66 8.15 21.24
N GLN A 21 6.78 7.19 22.16
CA GLN A 21 8.08 6.62 22.56
C GLN A 21 8.80 5.92 21.39
N ALA A 22 8.05 5.23 20.52
CA ALA A 22 8.61 4.58 19.33
C ALA A 22 9.12 5.58 18.28
N LEU A 23 8.50 6.77 18.20
CA LEU A 23 8.87 7.81 17.23
C LEU A 23 10.01 8.73 17.70
N GLN A 24 10.20 8.90 19.01
CA GLN A 24 11.26 9.77 19.57
C GLN A 24 12.67 9.48 19.01
N PRO A 25 13.13 8.21 18.93
CA PRO A 25 14.47 7.88 18.43
C PRO A 25 14.69 8.27 16.96
N LEU A 26 13.63 8.43 16.18
CA LEU A 26 13.71 8.82 14.76
C LEU A 26 14.04 10.31 14.57
N GLY A 27 13.99 11.12 15.65
CA GLY A 27 14.32 12.54 15.60
C GLY A 27 13.38 13.37 14.72
N VAL A 28 12.16 12.88 14.46
CA VAL A 28 11.13 13.60 13.71
C VAL A 28 10.25 14.41 14.65
N LYS A 29 9.71 15.53 14.17
CA LYS A 29 8.58 16.17 14.85
C LYS A 29 7.32 15.39 14.52
N TYR A 30 6.47 15.12 15.50
CA TYR A 30 5.23 14.37 15.29
C TYR A 30 4.07 14.90 16.12
N THR A 31 2.87 14.48 15.77
CA THR A 31 1.62 14.72 16.49
C THR A 31 0.81 13.43 16.44
N VAL A 32 0.34 12.97 17.60
CA VAL A 32 -0.48 11.77 17.73
C VAL A 32 -1.86 12.22 18.16
N ASP A 33 -2.86 11.93 17.35
CA ASP A 33 -4.25 12.35 17.55
C ASP A 33 -5.10 11.11 17.81
N LEU A 34 -5.41 10.91 19.09
CA LEU A 34 -6.26 9.82 19.58
C LEU A 34 -7.69 9.91 19.00
N ALA A 35 -8.25 11.11 18.88
CA ALA A 35 -9.62 11.30 18.43
C ALA A 35 -9.79 10.89 16.96
N ASN A 36 -8.78 11.19 16.14
CA ASN A 36 -8.80 10.91 14.70
C ASN A 36 -8.07 9.61 14.32
N ASN A 37 -7.56 8.84 15.29
CA ASN A 37 -6.76 7.63 15.02
C ASN A 37 -5.63 7.90 14.02
N SER A 38 -4.87 8.98 14.25
CA SER A 38 -3.86 9.42 13.30
C SER A 38 -2.55 9.83 13.95
N VAL A 39 -1.48 9.66 13.20
CA VAL A 39 -0.13 10.14 13.53
C VAL A 39 0.32 11.00 12.38
N THR A 40 0.64 12.26 12.65
CA THR A 40 1.24 13.16 11.66
C THR A 40 2.70 13.35 11.99
N THR A 41 3.58 13.15 11.00
CA THR A 41 5.01 13.38 11.16
C THR A 41 5.49 14.50 10.25
N TYR A 42 6.52 15.19 10.70
CA TYR A 42 7.15 16.29 10.00
C TYR A 42 8.65 16.02 9.94
N GLY A 43 9.17 15.79 8.73
CA GLY A 43 10.58 15.44 8.61
C GLY A 43 11.02 15.03 7.22
N LYS A 44 12.13 14.30 7.18
CA LYS A 44 12.69 13.65 5.99
C LYS A 44 12.91 12.14 6.23
N VAL A 45 12.48 11.63 7.38
CA VAL A 45 12.60 10.20 7.66
C VAL A 45 11.70 9.44 6.69
N PRO A 46 12.19 8.37 6.05
CA PRO A 46 11.41 7.56 5.14
C PRO A 46 10.11 7.08 5.80
N PRO A 47 8.95 7.12 5.10
CA PRO A 47 7.69 6.63 5.66
C PRO A 47 7.76 5.18 6.13
N SER A 48 8.59 4.34 5.50
CA SER A 48 8.85 2.96 5.93
C SER A 48 9.38 2.86 7.36
N GLU A 49 10.33 3.72 7.73
CA GLU A 49 10.91 3.70 9.07
C GLU A 49 9.88 4.11 10.12
N ILE A 50 9.01 5.06 9.77
CA ILE A 50 7.92 5.51 10.64
C ILE A 50 6.87 4.41 10.81
N VAL A 51 6.45 3.76 9.71
CA VAL A 51 5.51 2.63 9.75
C VAL A 51 6.08 1.49 10.58
N ARG A 52 7.35 1.11 10.37
CA ARG A 52 8.01 0.05 11.14
C ARG A 52 8.05 0.38 12.64
N ALA A 53 8.44 1.60 13.00
CA ALA A 53 8.48 2.01 14.40
C ALA A 53 7.09 1.94 15.07
N ILE A 54 6.02 2.30 14.36
CA ILE A 54 4.66 2.17 14.88
C ILE A 54 4.26 0.69 14.99
N GLN A 55 4.59 -0.14 14.00
CA GLN A 55 4.30 -1.57 14.00
C GLN A 55 5.00 -2.34 15.12
N GLU A 56 6.20 -1.93 15.52
CA GLU A 56 6.91 -2.48 16.68
C GLU A 56 6.16 -2.29 18.01
N THR A 57 5.20 -1.34 18.06
CA THR A 57 4.28 -1.17 19.21
C THR A 57 3.09 -2.13 19.21
N GLY A 58 3.00 -3.01 18.21
CA GLY A 58 1.86 -3.91 17.98
C GLY A 58 0.65 -3.23 17.31
N LYS A 59 0.82 -2.01 16.78
CA LYS A 59 -0.25 -1.26 16.10
C LYS A 59 0.01 -1.21 14.61
N ASP A 60 -1.06 -1.28 13.83
CA ASP A 60 -0.93 -1.08 12.39
C ASP A 60 -0.70 0.41 12.04
N ALA A 61 -0.05 0.68 10.92
CA ALA A 61 0.20 2.03 10.44
C ALA A 61 0.04 2.10 8.93
N ILE A 62 -0.95 2.88 8.48
CA ILE A 62 -1.29 3.04 7.07
C ILE A 62 -0.99 4.46 6.64
N ILE A 63 -0.19 4.63 5.58
CA ILE A 63 0.02 5.95 4.99
C ILE A 63 -1.28 6.46 4.36
N ARG A 64 -1.78 7.61 4.81
CA ARG A 64 -2.97 8.29 4.27
C ARG A 64 -2.64 9.38 3.27
N GLY A 65 -1.41 9.91 3.34
CA GLY A 65 -0.89 10.88 2.39
C GLY A 65 -0.41 12.15 3.07
N THR A 66 -0.42 13.23 2.30
CA THR A 66 0.00 14.56 2.76
C THR A 66 -1.21 15.49 2.73
N GLY A 67 -1.14 16.59 3.48
CA GLY A 67 -2.29 17.47 3.69
C GLY A 67 -2.85 18.15 2.42
N SER A 68 -2.24 17.95 1.26
CA SER A 68 -2.61 18.56 -0.01
C SER A 68 -3.63 17.76 -0.82
N ALA A 69 -4.58 18.48 -1.42
CA ALA A 69 -5.54 17.95 -2.39
C ALA A 69 -4.85 17.30 -3.60
N ASN A 70 -5.40 16.19 -4.13
CA ASN A 70 -4.81 15.39 -5.22
C ASN A 70 -3.41 14.82 -4.95
N GLY A 71 -2.99 14.73 -3.69
CA GLY A 71 -1.69 14.20 -3.30
C GLY A 71 -1.60 12.67 -3.27
N ALA A 72 -2.64 11.94 -3.68
CA ALA A 72 -2.69 10.49 -3.56
C ALA A 72 -3.17 9.78 -4.84
N ALA A 73 -2.69 8.56 -5.03
CA ALA A 73 -3.12 7.65 -6.07
C ALA A 73 -3.12 6.21 -5.55
N VAL A 74 -3.82 5.33 -6.25
CA VAL A 74 -3.90 3.91 -5.91
C VAL A 74 -3.81 3.08 -7.18
N CYS A 75 -3.21 1.91 -7.08
CA CYS A 75 -3.17 0.92 -8.15
C CYS A 75 -3.40 -0.47 -7.55
N ILE A 76 -4.46 -1.14 -8.01
CA ILE A 76 -4.75 -2.53 -7.66
C ILE A 76 -4.06 -3.40 -8.72
N LEU A 77 -3.21 -4.33 -8.28
CA LEU A 77 -2.46 -5.21 -9.17
C LEU A 77 -3.20 -6.53 -9.31
N GLU A 78 -3.51 -6.88 -10.56
CA GLU A 78 -4.28 -8.05 -10.93
C GLU A 78 -3.49 -9.01 -11.83
N SER A 79 -3.73 -10.30 -11.68
CA SER A 79 -3.33 -11.37 -12.60
C SER A 79 -4.35 -11.48 -13.73
N PHE A 80 -3.88 -11.40 -14.97
CA PHE A 80 -4.70 -11.55 -16.17
C PHE A 80 -4.69 -12.98 -16.74
N ASN A 81 -3.91 -13.88 -16.14
CA ASN A 81 -3.83 -15.29 -16.56
C ASN A 81 -4.92 -16.17 -15.91
N THR A 82 -5.53 -15.73 -14.82
CA THR A 82 -6.44 -16.53 -14.01
C THR A 82 -7.69 -15.74 -13.68
N ASN A 83 -8.87 -16.29 -14.00
CA ASN A 83 -10.16 -15.68 -13.61
C ASN A 83 -10.50 -15.89 -12.12
N VAL A 84 -9.68 -16.65 -11.40
CA VAL A 84 -9.83 -16.95 -9.98
C VAL A 84 -8.90 -16.04 -9.20
N GLN A 85 -9.49 -15.15 -8.40
CA GLN A 85 -8.77 -14.21 -7.52
C GLN A 85 -7.73 -13.34 -8.26
N PRO A 86 -8.16 -12.45 -9.16
CA PRO A 86 -7.25 -11.66 -9.97
C PRO A 86 -6.39 -10.74 -9.11
N VAL A 87 -6.93 -10.16 -8.03
CA VAL A 87 -6.21 -9.21 -7.17
C VAL A 87 -5.11 -9.92 -6.37
N LYS A 88 -3.87 -9.48 -6.58
CA LYS A 88 -2.66 -10.01 -5.92
C LYS A 88 -1.78 -8.91 -5.29
N GLY A 89 -2.09 -7.64 -5.55
CA GLY A 89 -1.30 -6.52 -5.03
C GLY A 89 -2.08 -5.22 -4.89
N LEU A 90 -1.55 -4.32 -4.08
CA LEU A 90 -2.04 -2.96 -3.88
C LEU A 90 -0.85 -2.02 -3.72
N ALA A 91 -0.81 -1.00 -4.56
CA ALA A 91 0.13 0.11 -4.45
C ALA A 91 -0.64 1.35 -4.01
N ARG A 92 -0.32 1.87 -2.81
CA ARG A 92 -0.82 3.15 -2.31
C ARG A 92 0.26 4.20 -2.52
N ILE A 93 -0.06 5.22 -3.30
CA ILE A 93 0.91 6.21 -3.77
C ILE A 93 0.59 7.55 -3.13
N VAL A 94 1.59 8.19 -2.52
CA VAL A 94 1.42 9.47 -1.85
C VAL A 94 2.53 10.45 -2.22
N SER A 95 2.16 11.66 -2.62
CA SER A 95 3.08 12.75 -2.92
C SER A 95 3.54 13.39 -1.62
N VAL A 96 4.84 13.40 -1.35
CA VAL A 96 5.43 14.10 -0.21
C VAL A 96 5.96 15.48 -0.58
N SER A 97 6.25 15.70 -1.86
CA SER A 97 6.59 16.98 -2.47
C SER A 97 5.98 17.05 -3.87
N PRO A 98 6.01 18.20 -4.56
CA PRO A 98 5.56 18.29 -5.95
C PRO A 98 6.27 17.35 -6.94
N LYS A 99 7.45 16.82 -6.57
CA LYS A 99 8.28 15.94 -7.42
C LYS A 99 8.80 14.71 -6.68
N ASP A 100 8.29 14.42 -5.50
CA ASP A 100 8.67 13.25 -4.72
C ASP A 100 7.43 12.57 -4.19
N LEU A 101 7.41 11.25 -4.33
CA LEU A 101 6.34 10.40 -3.84
C LEU A 101 6.88 9.11 -3.26
N TYR A 102 6.06 8.48 -2.44
CA TYR A 102 6.27 7.15 -1.90
C TYR A 102 5.15 6.21 -2.34
N ILE A 103 5.49 4.95 -2.54
CA ILE A 103 4.58 3.87 -2.92
C ILE A 103 4.67 2.80 -1.84
N ASP A 104 3.61 2.64 -1.06
CA ASP A 104 3.41 1.46 -0.21
C ASP A 104 2.86 0.34 -1.09
N LEU A 105 3.74 -0.57 -1.51
CA LEU A 105 3.41 -1.71 -2.35
C LEU A 105 3.30 -2.96 -1.48
N THR A 106 2.10 -3.50 -1.37
CA THR A 106 1.82 -4.79 -0.74
C THR A 106 1.41 -5.81 -1.80
N VAL A 107 1.90 -7.04 -1.70
CA VAL A 107 1.53 -8.16 -2.56
C VAL A 107 1.26 -9.39 -1.70
N ASN A 108 0.30 -10.23 -2.12
CA ASN A 108 -0.02 -11.47 -1.44
C ASN A 108 -0.39 -12.58 -2.43
N GLY A 109 -0.17 -13.83 -2.03
CA GLY A 109 -0.53 -15.00 -2.83
C GLY A 109 0.34 -15.16 -4.07
N LEU A 110 1.62 -14.81 -3.97
CA LEU A 110 2.62 -14.94 -5.03
C LEU A 110 3.67 -16.01 -4.67
N PRO A 111 4.26 -16.72 -5.63
CA PRO A 111 5.42 -17.57 -5.36
C PRO A 111 6.56 -16.78 -4.73
N LYS A 112 7.28 -17.41 -3.79
CA LYS A 112 8.46 -16.80 -3.16
C LYS A 112 9.49 -16.33 -4.18
N GLY A 113 10.07 -15.16 -3.94
CA GLY A 113 11.17 -14.63 -4.73
C GLY A 113 11.20 -13.11 -4.84
N THR A 114 12.11 -12.62 -5.67
CA THR A 114 12.27 -11.19 -5.95
C THR A 114 11.42 -10.78 -7.14
N TYR A 115 10.69 -9.68 -6.99
CA TYR A 115 9.87 -9.09 -8.05
C TYR A 115 10.31 -7.67 -8.35
N TYR A 116 10.08 -7.25 -9.59
CA TYR A 116 10.55 -6.00 -10.17
C TYR A 116 9.35 -5.14 -10.55
N PRO A 117 8.93 -4.20 -9.69
CA PRO A 117 7.89 -3.25 -10.04
C PRO A 117 8.40 -2.23 -11.07
N SER A 118 7.53 -1.83 -11.98
CA SER A 118 7.81 -0.75 -12.94
C SER A 118 6.54 0.00 -13.32
N ILE A 119 6.68 1.29 -13.64
CA ILE A 119 5.59 2.10 -14.20
C ILE A 119 5.74 2.11 -15.71
N ARG A 120 4.64 1.89 -16.41
CA ARG A 120 4.59 1.82 -17.89
C ARG A 120 3.88 3.03 -18.47
N ALA A 121 4.14 3.28 -19.75
CA ALA A 121 3.67 4.49 -20.40
C ALA A 121 2.12 4.57 -20.51
N LEU A 122 1.43 3.44 -20.64
CA LEU A 122 -0.01 3.37 -20.93
C LEU A 122 -0.76 2.60 -19.86
N GLY A 123 -1.95 3.09 -19.47
CA GLY A 123 -2.93 2.36 -18.68
C GLY A 123 -3.87 1.49 -19.52
N ASP A 124 -3.37 0.85 -20.58
CA ASP A 124 -4.14 -0.05 -21.44
C ASP A 124 -3.95 -1.51 -21.00
N LEU A 125 -5.01 -2.11 -20.44
CA LEU A 125 -5.04 -3.51 -19.99
C LEU A 125 -5.82 -4.44 -20.95
N SER A 126 -6.12 -4.00 -22.18
CA SER A 126 -6.87 -4.79 -23.18
C SER A 126 -6.21 -6.13 -23.53
N LYS A 127 -4.88 -6.22 -23.38
CA LYS A 127 -4.09 -7.46 -23.50
C LYS A 127 -3.30 -7.74 -22.22
N GLY A 128 -3.90 -7.41 -21.07
CA GLY A 128 -3.28 -7.51 -19.75
C GLY A 128 -1.98 -6.72 -19.68
N PRO A 129 -0.89 -7.27 -19.13
CA PRO A 129 0.37 -6.54 -18.96
C PRO A 129 1.04 -6.16 -20.30
N LEU A 130 0.76 -6.88 -21.39
CA LEU A 130 1.43 -6.71 -22.69
C LEU A 130 1.01 -5.44 -23.46
N SER A 131 -0.15 -4.85 -23.14
CA SER A 131 -0.65 -3.62 -23.79
C SER A 131 -0.23 -2.32 -23.08
N THR A 132 0.54 -2.40 -22.00
CA THR A 132 0.89 -1.25 -21.14
C THR A 132 1.96 -0.30 -21.73
N GLY A 133 2.47 -0.60 -22.92
CA GLY A 133 3.45 0.25 -23.61
C GLY A 133 4.86 0.18 -23.02
N ALA A 134 5.69 1.17 -23.34
CA ALA A 134 7.11 1.22 -22.95
C ALA A 134 7.33 1.44 -21.45
N LEU A 135 8.54 1.15 -20.96
CA LEU A 135 8.96 1.48 -19.60
C LEU A 135 8.95 3.00 -19.43
N PHE A 136 8.27 3.49 -18.39
CA PHE A 136 8.25 4.91 -18.03
C PHE A 136 9.17 5.19 -16.84
N TYR A 137 9.12 4.34 -15.80
CA TYR A 137 9.96 4.48 -14.61
C TYR A 137 10.23 3.11 -13.99
N GLU A 138 11.47 2.87 -13.59
CA GLU A 138 11.90 1.65 -12.90
C GLU A 138 11.89 1.88 -11.38
N LEU A 139 11.35 0.93 -10.63
CA LEU A 139 11.29 0.98 -9.17
C LEU A 139 12.22 -0.07 -8.58
N ASP A 140 12.58 0.11 -7.30
CA ASP A 140 13.40 -0.85 -6.57
C ASP A 140 12.69 -2.22 -6.44
N PRO A 141 13.44 -3.33 -6.47
CA PRO A 141 12.87 -4.66 -6.34
C PRO A 141 12.24 -4.88 -4.97
N ILE A 142 11.24 -5.76 -4.92
CA ILE A 142 10.59 -6.20 -3.69
C ILE A 142 10.86 -7.68 -3.43
N GLN A 143 10.96 -8.04 -2.15
CA GLN A 143 11.08 -9.44 -1.73
C GLN A 143 9.72 -9.96 -1.29
N VAL A 144 9.36 -11.14 -1.79
CA VAL A 144 8.15 -11.88 -1.42
C VAL A 144 8.61 -13.16 -0.73
N GLU A 145 8.74 -13.11 0.59
CA GLU A 145 9.34 -14.18 1.40
C GLU A 145 8.47 -14.57 2.60
N THR A 146 7.67 -13.63 3.10
CA THR A 146 6.75 -13.83 4.22
C THR A 146 5.68 -14.83 3.80
N PRO A 147 5.35 -15.85 4.60
CA PRO A 147 4.25 -16.77 4.29
C PRO A 147 2.95 -16.01 3.98
N SER A 148 2.20 -16.46 2.98
CA SER A 148 0.88 -15.88 2.69
C SER A 148 -0.10 -16.34 3.76
N THR A 149 -0.33 -15.50 4.77
CA THR A 149 -1.41 -15.72 5.75
C THR A 149 -2.60 -14.82 5.45
N LEU A 150 -3.69 -15.06 6.15
CA LEU A 150 -4.87 -14.22 6.11
C LEU A 150 -4.55 -12.77 6.51
N ASP A 151 -3.63 -12.57 7.45
CA ASP A 151 -3.21 -11.24 7.93
C ASP A 151 -2.36 -10.48 6.90
N THR A 152 -1.69 -11.22 6.00
CA THR A 152 -0.99 -10.65 4.84
C THR A 152 -1.92 -10.40 3.64
N THR A 153 -3.19 -10.77 3.74
CA THR A 153 -4.17 -10.56 2.68
C THR A 153 -4.55 -9.09 2.56
N ILE A 154 -4.41 -8.57 1.35
CA ILE A 154 -4.71 -7.19 1.01
C ILE A 154 -6.20 -6.97 1.22
N SER A 155 -6.53 -6.18 2.24
CA SER A 155 -7.90 -5.80 2.57
C SER A 155 -8.41 -4.81 1.51
N SER A 156 -8.87 -5.33 0.37
CA SER A 156 -9.65 -4.60 -0.62
C SER A 156 -11.02 -5.25 -0.72
N VAL A 157 -12.07 -4.42 -0.85
CA VAL A 157 -13.45 -4.90 -1.04
C VAL A 157 -13.48 -5.80 -2.28
N GLY A 158 -13.79 -7.09 -2.08
CA GLY A 158 -13.86 -8.10 -3.14
C GLY A 158 -12.57 -8.88 -3.42
N ALA A 159 -11.46 -8.62 -2.71
CA ALA A 159 -10.27 -9.47 -2.79
C ALA A 159 -10.59 -10.82 -2.11
N PRO A 160 -10.57 -11.94 -2.85
CA PRO A 160 -10.87 -13.24 -2.25
C PRO A 160 -9.76 -13.65 -1.28
N ILE A 161 -10.17 -14.30 -0.20
CA ILE A 161 -9.28 -14.87 0.79
C ILE A 161 -8.51 -16.04 0.18
N VAL A 162 -7.17 -15.98 0.18
CA VAL A 162 -6.32 -17.14 -0.13
C VAL A 162 -6.23 -17.96 1.14
N LEU A 163 -6.83 -19.16 1.12
CA LEU A 163 -6.53 -20.20 2.10
C LEU A 163 -5.20 -20.80 1.70
N ASP A 164 -4.21 -20.62 2.56
CA ASP A 164 -2.91 -21.31 2.67
C ASP A 164 -2.71 -22.44 1.62
N GLU A 165 -2.25 -22.08 0.42
CA GLU A 165 -1.68 -23.06 -0.51
C GLU A 165 -0.18 -23.13 -0.24
N ASP A 166 0.31 -24.33 0.09
CA ASP A 166 1.73 -24.60 0.34
C ASP A 166 2.62 -23.94 -0.73
N GLY A 167 3.42 -22.96 -0.32
CA GLY A 167 4.43 -22.30 -1.16
C GLY A 167 4.14 -20.88 -1.63
N LEU A 168 2.96 -20.31 -1.33
CA LEU A 168 2.67 -18.90 -1.57
C LEU A 168 3.20 -17.98 -0.47
N ALA A 169 3.60 -16.77 -0.86
CA ALA A 169 4.18 -15.75 -0.01
C ALA A 169 3.64 -14.35 -0.32
N SER A 170 3.83 -13.47 0.65
CA SER A 170 3.51 -12.06 0.64
C SER A 170 4.78 -11.21 0.74
N GLY A 171 4.64 -9.94 0.38
CA GLY A 171 5.71 -8.97 0.47
C GLY A 171 5.15 -7.57 0.62
N GLN A 172 5.86 -6.73 1.37
CA GLN A 172 5.57 -5.31 1.47
C GLN A 172 6.87 -4.53 1.30
N SER A 173 6.81 -3.44 0.54
CA SER A 173 7.93 -2.51 0.40
C SER A 173 7.43 -1.09 0.24
N PHE A 174 8.18 -0.14 0.80
CA PHE A 174 7.96 1.27 0.56
C PHE A 174 8.99 1.76 -0.45
N LEU A 175 8.51 2.06 -1.65
CA LEU A 175 9.33 2.48 -2.78
C LEU A 175 9.31 4.01 -2.86
N HIS A 176 10.44 4.61 -3.23
CA HIS A 176 10.54 6.04 -3.51
C HIS A 176 10.58 6.27 -5.02
N ALA A 177 9.95 7.35 -5.48
CA ALA A 177 10.15 7.83 -6.85
C ALA A 177 10.15 9.36 -6.91
N SER A 178 11.05 9.90 -7.73
CA SER A 178 11.10 11.33 -8.02
C SER A 178 10.17 11.68 -9.19
N LEU A 179 8.86 11.61 -8.93
CA LEU A 179 7.78 11.87 -9.87
C LEU A 179 6.66 12.66 -9.19
N SER A 180 5.76 13.27 -9.97
CA SER A 180 4.52 13.84 -9.45
C SER A 180 3.35 12.86 -9.63
N ILE A 181 2.31 12.96 -8.80
CA ILE A 181 1.08 12.17 -8.97
C ILE A 181 0.46 12.39 -10.36
N ASN A 182 0.51 13.61 -10.88
CA ASN A 182 -0.05 13.93 -12.20
C ASN A 182 0.68 13.21 -13.34
N ASP A 183 1.97 12.92 -13.18
CA ASP A 183 2.71 12.12 -14.15
C ASP A 183 2.28 10.65 -14.14
N LEU A 184 1.68 10.17 -13.05
CA LEU A 184 1.31 8.76 -12.86
C LEU A 184 -0.12 8.43 -13.27
N ILE A 185 -1.08 9.36 -13.08
CA ILE A 185 -2.50 9.05 -13.31
C ILE A 185 -2.74 8.58 -14.74
N GLY A 186 -3.43 7.45 -14.88
CA GLY A 186 -3.76 6.84 -16.18
C GLY A 186 -2.62 6.02 -16.80
N ARG A 187 -1.47 5.91 -16.12
CA ARG A 187 -0.44 4.92 -16.43
C ARG A 187 -0.74 3.60 -15.71
N SER A 188 0.11 2.60 -15.90
CA SER A 188 0.00 1.33 -15.18
C SER A 188 1.24 1.00 -14.37
N VAL A 189 1.06 0.27 -13.28
CA VAL A 189 2.14 -0.46 -12.60
C VAL A 189 2.15 -1.90 -13.11
N ILE A 190 3.35 -2.42 -13.37
CA ILE A 190 3.63 -3.82 -13.64
C ILE A 190 4.46 -4.37 -12.50
N LEU A 191 4.17 -5.61 -12.08
CA LEU A 191 5.04 -6.39 -11.22
C LEU A 191 5.47 -7.67 -11.94
N SER A 192 6.76 -7.75 -12.27
CA SER A 192 7.33 -8.87 -13.03
C SER A 192 8.34 -9.66 -12.21
N LYS A 193 8.49 -10.96 -12.49
CA LYS A 193 9.56 -11.79 -11.91
C LYS A 193 10.93 -11.53 -12.54
N LEU A 194 10.94 -11.02 -13.77
CA LEU A 194 12.15 -10.74 -14.53
C LEU A 194 12.34 -9.22 -14.67
N LYS A 195 13.54 -8.74 -14.33
CA LYS A 195 13.88 -7.32 -14.45
C LYS A 195 13.75 -6.86 -15.91
N GLY A 196 13.03 -5.76 -16.13
CA GLY A 196 12.86 -5.13 -17.44
C GLY A 196 12.00 -5.90 -18.44
N THR A 197 11.55 -7.11 -18.13
CA THR A 197 10.76 -7.95 -19.05
C THR A 197 9.33 -8.06 -18.55
N VAL A 198 8.38 -7.65 -19.41
CA VAL A 198 6.94 -7.82 -19.14
C VAL A 198 6.48 -9.14 -19.75
N THR A 199 5.91 -10.01 -18.92
CA THR A 199 5.40 -11.32 -19.30
C THR A 199 3.88 -11.39 -19.11
N PRO A 200 3.17 -12.34 -19.74
CA PRO A 200 1.72 -12.51 -19.53
C PRO A 200 1.33 -12.77 -18.06
N ASP A 201 2.22 -13.41 -17.28
CA ASP A 201 2.02 -13.67 -15.84
C ASP A 201 2.42 -12.51 -14.92
N SER A 202 2.90 -11.39 -15.48
CA SER A 202 3.15 -10.19 -14.69
C SER A 202 1.83 -9.62 -14.19
N LEU A 203 1.80 -9.18 -12.93
CA LEU A 203 0.63 -8.46 -12.43
C LEU A 203 0.60 -7.07 -13.04
N CYS A 204 -0.59 -6.54 -13.28
CA CYS A 204 -0.76 -5.19 -13.78
C CYS A 204 -1.96 -4.49 -13.19
N GLY A 205 -1.91 -3.16 -13.17
CA GLY A 205 -3.00 -2.32 -12.70
C GLY A 205 -2.87 -0.90 -13.20
N VAL A 206 -3.99 -0.21 -13.41
CA VAL A 206 -4.00 1.21 -13.76
C VAL A 206 -3.90 2.06 -12.49
N ILE A 207 -3.06 3.10 -12.56
CA ILE A 207 -2.92 4.09 -11.50
C ILE A 207 -4.09 5.05 -11.57
N ALA A 208 -4.97 4.96 -10.58
CA ALA A 208 -6.15 5.81 -10.42
C ALA A 208 -5.91 6.89 -9.37
N ARG A 209 -6.63 8.01 -9.48
CA ARG A 209 -6.64 9.04 -8.43
C ARG A 209 -7.24 8.45 -7.15
N SER A 210 -6.64 8.78 -6.02
CA SER A 210 -7.20 8.53 -4.70
C SER A 210 -7.39 9.87 -4.00
N ALA A 211 -8.36 9.91 -3.10
CA ALA A 211 -8.49 11.02 -2.18
C ALA A 211 -7.23 11.14 -1.31
N GLY A 212 -6.75 12.37 -1.10
CA GLY A 212 -5.71 12.68 -0.13
C GLY A 212 -6.13 12.39 1.31
N ALA A 213 -5.19 12.50 2.26
CA ALA A 213 -5.38 12.12 3.66
C ALA A 213 -6.63 12.75 4.32
N TRP A 214 -7.01 13.95 3.88
CA TRP A 214 -8.15 14.72 4.40
C TRP A 214 -9.33 14.84 3.42
N GLU A 215 -9.23 14.26 2.23
CA GLU A 215 -10.28 14.37 1.20
C GLU A 215 -11.32 13.24 1.29
N ASN A 216 -11.00 12.17 2.02
CA ASN A 216 -11.91 11.04 2.20
C ASN A 216 -11.81 10.51 3.63
N ASP A 217 -12.57 11.15 4.51
CA ASP A 217 -12.77 10.74 5.90
C ASP A 217 -13.76 9.56 6.04
N LYS A 218 -13.82 8.69 5.00
CA LYS A 218 -14.60 7.45 5.06
C LYS A 218 -13.90 6.50 6.02
N GLN A 219 -14.26 6.63 7.29
CA GLN A 219 -14.06 5.56 8.26
C GLN A 219 -14.84 4.33 7.84
N VAL A 220 -16.01 4.51 7.21
CA VAL A 220 -16.98 3.48 6.82
C VAL A 220 -17.12 3.36 5.29
N CYS A 221 -17.04 2.14 4.77
CA CYS A 221 -17.30 1.87 3.35
C CYS A 221 -18.81 1.79 3.10
N SER A 222 -19.35 2.64 2.21
CA SER A 222 -20.79 2.62 1.89
C SER A 222 -21.29 1.30 1.26
N CYS A 223 -20.38 0.45 0.76
CA CYS A 223 -20.73 -0.86 0.22
C CYS A 223 -21.02 -1.91 1.30
N SER A 224 -20.52 -1.72 2.54
CA SER A 224 -20.65 -2.67 3.64
C SER A 224 -21.26 -2.07 4.92
N GLY A 225 -21.21 -0.75 5.08
CA GLY A 225 -21.61 -0.04 6.30
C GLY A 225 -20.64 -0.20 7.47
N LYS A 226 -19.44 -0.78 7.26
CA LYS A 226 -18.46 -1.10 8.31
C LYS A 226 -17.22 -0.23 8.24
N THR A 227 -16.56 0.00 9.37
CA THR A 227 -15.29 0.74 9.38
C THR A 227 -14.18 -0.03 8.67
N VAL A 228 -13.14 0.64 8.14
CA VAL A 228 -11.97 -0.04 7.53
C VAL A 228 -11.35 -1.08 8.47
N TRP A 229 -11.36 -0.78 9.77
CA TRP A 229 -10.93 -1.71 10.81
C TRP A 229 -11.91 -2.85 11.03
N GLN A 230 -13.22 -2.57 11.09
CA GLN A 230 -14.26 -3.61 11.20
C GLN A 230 -14.34 -4.52 9.97
N GLU A 231 -14.09 -4.02 8.77
CA GLU A 231 -13.97 -4.84 7.57
C GLU A 231 -12.77 -5.80 7.67
N ARG A 232 -11.68 -5.34 8.28
CA ARG A 232 -10.50 -6.16 8.56
C ARG A 232 -10.75 -7.14 9.71
N THR A 233 -11.39 -6.72 10.80
CA THR A 233 -11.80 -7.60 11.92
C THR A 233 -12.84 -8.63 11.50
N ASP A 234 -13.72 -8.31 10.54
CA ASP A 234 -14.67 -9.28 9.98
C ASP A 234 -14.07 -10.20 8.93
N ALA A 235 -12.91 -9.85 8.36
CA ALA A 235 -12.07 -10.80 7.65
C ALA A 235 -11.42 -11.78 8.65
N ILE A 236 -10.95 -11.27 9.80
CA ILE A 236 -10.42 -12.03 10.94
C ILE A 236 -11.47 -13.00 11.52
N SER A 237 -12.68 -12.52 11.85
CA SER A 237 -13.74 -13.34 12.48
C SER A 237 -14.32 -14.44 11.58
N ARG A 238 -14.09 -14.37 10.26
CA ARG A 238 -14.47 -15.40 9.29
C ARG A 238 -13.43 -16.51 9.10
N GLY A 239 -12.47 -16.62 10.02
CA GLY A 239 -11.53 -17.74 10.12
C GLY A 239 -10.05 -17.36 9.94
N ALA A 240 -9.72 -16.09 10.11
CA ALA A 240 -8.35 -15.60 10.10
C ALA A 240 -7.85 -15.34 11.52
N VAL A 241 -6.70 -15.93 11.87
CA VAL A 241 -6.15 -15.91 13.23
C VAL A 241 -4.72 -15.38 13.18
N LEU A 242 -4.57 -14.17 13.76
CA LEU A 242 -3.39 -13.40 14.21
C LEU A 242 -2.12 -13.36 13.35
#